data_AF-A0A848VPM3-F1
#
_entry.id   AF-A0A848VPM3-F1
#
_cell.length_a   1.000
_cell.length_b   1.000
_cell.length_c   1.000
_cell.angle_alpha   90.00
_cell.angle_beta   90.00
_cell.angle_gamma   90.00
#
_symmetry.space_group_name_H-M   'P 1'
#
loop_
_entity.id
_entity.type
_entity.pdbx_description
1 polymer ?
#
loop_
_entity_poly.entity_id
_entity_poly.type
_entity_poly.pdbx_seq_one_letter_code
_entity_poly.pdbx_strand_id
1 'polypeptide(L)'
;MIDINVLRERPDYLKNGIRLKRHGEESNVDALVKADSRRRALVTEVQNLQEKANAAAKSIGQLMKEGRRDEAQGQIKANAELKEALKGREEEVRTLDEEVRRLLLEIPNPPHESVPEGAGPADNAIPFQVQVLPGFDFTPRPHWELAEEHGLVDFDRGAKVTGAGFPFYLG
;
A
#
# COMPACT_ATOMS: atom_id res chain seq x y z
N MET A 1 -1.09 3.63 5.61
CA MET A 1 -1.86 2.95 4.55
C MET A 1 -3.32 3.19 4.83
N ILE A 2 -4.12 3.44 3.79
CA ILE A 2 -5.55 3.73 3.94
C ILE A 2 -6.24 2.50 4.54
N ASP A 3 -7.21 2.72 5.44
CA ASP A 3 -8.00 1.63 6.00
C ASP A 3 -8.82 0.97 4.88
N ILE A 4 -8.71 -0.35 4.76
CA ILE A 4 -9.41 -1.13 3.74
C ILE A 4 -10.94 -1.04 3.88
N ASN A 5 -11.47 -0.66 5.04
CA ASN A 5 -12.90 -0.41 5.21
C ASN A 5 -13.34 0.85 4.44
N VAL A 6 -12.49 1.87 4.33
CA VAL A 6 -12.78 3.07 3.54
C VAL A 6 -12.96 2.73 2.07
N LEU A 7 -12.14 1.80 1.53
CA LEU A 7 -12.32 1.27 0.18
C LEU A 7 -13.69 0.63 0.00
N ARG A 8 -14.12 -0.20 0.96
CA ARG A 8 -15.36 -0.99 0.88
C ARG A 8 -16.61 -0.12 0.96
N GLU A 9 -16.56 0.91 1.80
CA GLU A 9 -17.69 1.80 2.05
C GLU A 9 -17.74 2.98 1.08
N ARG A 10 -16.57 3.49 0.68
CA ARG A 10 -16.42 4.77 -0.04
C ARG A 10 -15.31 4.71 -1.11
N PRO A 11 -15.40 3.83 -2.12
CA PRO A 11 -14.38 3.76 -3.17
C PRO A 11 -14.26 5.07 -3.96
N ASP A 12 -15.37 5.77 -4.20
CA ASP A 12 -15.38 7.05 -4.94
C ASP A 12 -14.64 8.17 -4.19
N TYR A 13 -14.59 8.12 -2.85
CA TYR A 13 -13.80 9.06 -2.06
C TYR A 13 -12.29 8.90 -2.35
N LEU A 14 -11.82 7.66 -2.52
CA LEU A 14 -10.43 7.39 -2.88
C LEU A 14 -10.12 7.83 -4.31
N LYS A 15 -11.02 7.56 -5.26
CA LYS A 15 -10.90 8.04 -6.65
C LYS A 15 -10.85 9.56 -6.70
N ASN A 16 -11.71 10.24 -5.95
CA ASN A 16 -11.67 11.70 -5.86
C ASN A 16 -10.35 12.21 -5.27
N GLY A 17 -9.81 11.54 -4.25
CA GLY A 17 -8.51 11.88 -3.68
C GLY A 17 -7.37 11.77 -4.70
N ILE A 18 -7.38 10.74 -5.55
CA ILE A 18 -6.45 10.58 -6.68
C ILE A 18 -6.59 11.75 -7.67
N ARG A 19 -7.82 12.11 -8.06
CA ARG A 19 -8.08 13.23 -8.98
C ARG A 19 -7.54 14.55 -8.44
N LEU A 20 -7.87 14.86 -7.18
CA LEU A 20 -7.46 16.10 -6.52
C LEU A 20 -5.93 16.18 -6.39
N LYS A 21 -5.27 15.06 -6.09
CA LYS A 21 -3.80 15.01 -6.00
C LYS A 21 -3.09 14.94 -7.35
N ARG A 22 -3.82 14.64 -8.42
CA ARG A 22 -3.27 14.41 -9.77
C ARG A 22 -2.12 13.39 -9.75
N HIS A 23 -2.25 12.38 -8.90
CA HIS A 23 -1.22 11.38 -8.64
C HIS A 23 -1.86 10.01 -8.43
N GLY A 24 -1.36 9.00 -9.15
CA GLY A 24 -1.94 7.66 -9.18
C GLY A 24 -3.04 7.49 -10.23
N GLU A 25 -3.58 6.28 -10.34
CA GLU A 25 -4.64 5.94 -11.30
C GLU A 25 -5.91 5.49 -10.59
N GLU A 26 -7.08 5.97 -11.03
CA GLU A 26 -8.37 5.57 -10.46
C GLU A 26 -8.68 4.07 -10.68
N SER A 27 -8.14 3.50 -11.76
CA SER A 27 -8.19 2.07 -12.08
C SER A 27 -7.62 1.21 -10.96
N ASN A 28 -6.65 1.71 -10.19
CA ASN A 28 -6.09 1.00 -9.04
C ASN A 28 -7.11 0.80 -7.92
N VAL A 29 -8.03 1.74 -7.75
CA VAL A 29 -9.13 1.60 -6.79
C VAL A 29 -10.07 0.48 -7.24
N ASP A 30 -10.42 0.43 -8.53
CA ASP A 30 -11.29 -0.61 -9.08
C ASP A 30 -10.64 -2.01 -9.01
N ALA A 31 -9.35 -2.09 -9.35
CA ALA A 31 -8.57 -3.32 -9.19
C ALA A 31 -8.55 -3.78 -7.73
N LEU A 32 -8.35 -2.86 -6.79
CA LEU A 32 -8.32 -3.16 -5.36
C LEU A 32 -9.68 -3.63 -4.84
N VAL A 33 -10.79 -3.00 -5.26
CA VAL A 33 -12.15 -3.47 -4.92
C VAL A 33 -12.35 -4.91 -5.40
N LYS A 34 -11.94 -5.22 -6.63
CA LYS A 34 -12.06 -6.56 -7.22
C LYS A 34 -11.20 -7.58 -6.48
N ALA A 35 -9.95 -7.24 -6.17
CA ALA A 35 -9.03 -8.10 -5.45
C ALA A 35 -9.53 -8.40 -4.03
N ASP A 36 -9.99 -7.37 -3.28
CA ASP A 36 -10.56 -7.57 -1.94
C ASP A 36 -11.83 -8.43 -1.97
N SER A 37 -12.72 -8.22 -2.96
CA SER A 37 -13.94 -9.03 -3.08
C SER A 37 -13.61 -10.51 -3.35
N ARG A 38 -12.68 -10.76 -4.28
CA ARG A 38 -12.24 -12.12 -4.61
C ARG A 38 -11.56 -12.78 -3.42
N ARG A 39 -10.69 -12.06 -2.73
CA ARG A 39 -10.01 -12.51 -1.51
C ARG A 39 -11.02 -12.92 -0.44
N ARG A 40 -12.02 -12.08 -0.14
CA ARG A 40 -13.05 -12.39 0.86
C ARG A 40 -13.85 -13.63 0.49
N ALA A 41 -14.28 -13.76 -0.77
CA ALA A 41 -14.98 -14.95 -1.23
C ALA A 41 -14.12 -16.22 -1.08
N LEU A 42 -12.83 -16.13 -1.40
CA LEU A 42 -11.91 -17.25 -1.33
C LEU A 42 -11.58 -17.65 0.11
N VAL A 43 -11.44 -16.68 1.02
CA VAL A 43 -11.27 -16.95 2.46
C VAL A 43 -12.49 -17.72 3.00
N THR A 44 -13.70 -17.34 2.62
CA THR A 44 -14.91 -18.09 2.97
C THR A 44 -14.91 -19.51 2.37
N GLU A 45 -14.45 -19.67 1.13
CA GLU A 45 -14.31 -20.99 0.49
C GLU A 45 -13.31 -21.88 1.23
N VAL A 46 -12.15 -21.34 1.61
CA VAL A 46 -11.12 -22.01 2.41
C VAL A 46 -11.69 -22.45 3.76
N GLN A 47 -12.42 -21.59 4.46
CA GLN A 47 -13.08 -21.94 5.73
C GLN A 47 -14.05 -23.10 5.57
N ASN A 48 -14.91 -23.06 4.54
CA ASN A 48 -15.86 -24.14 4.24
C ASN A 48 -15.15 -25.47 3.89
N LEU A 49 -14.06 -25.41 3.12
CA LEU A 49 -13.26 -26.59 2.77
C LEU A 49 -12.56 -27.18 4.01
N GLN A 50 -12.03 -26.33 4.87
CA GLN A 50 -11.41 -26.73 6.13
C GLN A 50 -12.42 -27.44 7.05
N GLU A 51 -13.63 -26.89 7.18
CA GLU A 51 -14.71 -27.53 7.94
C GLU A 51 -15.08 -28.91 7.38
N LYS A 52 -15.24 -29.02 6.06
CA LYS A 52 -15.52 -30.31 5.39
C LYS A 52 -14.40 -31.32 5.59
N ALA A 53 -13.14 -30.91 5.46
CA ALA A 53 -11.98 -31.78 5.65
C ALA A 53 -11.86 -32.28 7.11
N ASN A 54 -12.16 -31.41 8.07
CA ASN A 54 -12.17 -31.76 9.50
C ASN A 54 -13.32 -32.73 9.84
N ALA A 55 -14.51 -32.50 9.30
CA ALA A 55 -15.66 -33.40 9.45
C ALA A 55 -15.37 -34.78 8.84
N ALA A 56 -14.79 -34.83 7.64
CA ALA A 56 -14.37 -36.05 6.99
C ALA A 56 -13.32 -36.81 7.81
N ALA A 57 -12.31 -36.10 8.36
CA ALA A 57 -11.30 -36.71 9.23
C ALA A 57 -11.91 -37.37 10.48
N LYS A 58 -12.92 -36.73 11.09
CA LYS A 58 -13.64 -37.29 12.24
C LYS A 58 -14.45 -38.54 11.87
N SER A 59 -15.16 -38.52 10.74
CA SER A 59 -15.92 -39.65 10.20
C SER A 59 -15.02 -40.85 9.89
N ILE A 60 -13.88 -40.62 9.24
CA ILE A 60 -12.86 -41.66 8.98
C ILE A 60 -12.41 -42.31 10.30
N GLY A 61 -12.11 -41.52 11.33
CA GLY A 61 -11.71 -42.03 12.64
C GLY A 61 -12.79 -42.88 13.31
N GLN A 62 -14.08 -42.55 13.12
CA GLN A 62 -15.19 -43.35 13.63
C GLN A 62 -15.33 -44.68 12.87
N LEU A 63 -15.34 -44.64 11.54
CA LEU A 63 -15.42 -45.86 10.69
C LEU A 63 -14.27 -46.83 10.96
N MET A 64 -13.06 -46.31 11.19
CA MET A 64 -11.89 -47.13 11.56
C MET A 64 -12.04 -47.80 12.92
N LYS A 65 -12.70 -47.14 13.90
CA LYS A 65 -13.02 -47.74 15.21
C LYS A 65 -14.11 -48.81 15.11
N GLU A 66 -15.07 -48.61 14.23
CA GLU A 66 -16.17 -49.55 13.95
C GLU A 66 -15.72 -50.77 13.12
N GLY A 67 -14.46 -50.81 12.66
CA GLY A 67 -13.93 -51.92 11.85
C GLY A 67 -14.32 -51.87 10.37
N ARG A 68 -14.99 -50.81 9.92
CA ARG A 68 -15.47 -50.60 8.54
C ARG A 68 -14.37 -50.03 7.64
N ARG A 69 -13.30 -50.80 7.46
CA ARG A 69 -12.06 -50.34 6.79
C ARG A 69 -12.25 -49.96 5.33
N ASP A 70 -13.06 -50.71 4.58
CA ASP A 70 -13.25 -50.45 3.15
C ASP A 70 -13.97 -49.11 2.90
N GLU A 71 -14.96 -48.79 3.73
CA GLU A 71 -15.68 -47.50 3.67
C GLU A 71 -14.80 -46.33 4.12
N ALA A 72 -13.96 -46.56 5.14
CA ALA A 72 -12.98 -45.57 5.58
C ALA A 72 -11.95 -45.24 4.48
N GLN A 73 -11.51 -46.23 3.70
CA GLN A 73 -10.54 -46.05 2.61
C GLN A 73 -11.05 -45.11 1.52
N GLY A 74 -12.33 -45.22 1.15
CA GLY A 74 -12.99 -44.32 0.20
C GLY A 74 -13.02 -42.87 0.69
N GLN A 75 -13.37 -42.66 1.97
CA GLN A 75 -13.38 -41.33 2.59
C GLN A 75 -11.97 -40.74 2.76
N ILE A 76 -10.95 -41.58 3.03
CA ILE A 76 -9.55 -41.12 3.09
C ILE A 76 -9.13 -40.51 1.76
N LYS A 77 -9.46 -41.16 0.63
CA LYS A 77 -9.12 -40.64 -0.70
C LYS A 77 -9.83 -39.31 -0.98
N ALA A 78 -11.14 -39.23 -0.73
CA ALA A 78 -11.90 -38.00 -0.91
C ALA A 78 -11.37 -36.86 -0.02
N ASN A 79 -10.97 -37.16 1.23
CA ASN A 79 -10.40 -36.17 2.14
C ASN A 79 -9.00 -35.71 1.70
N ALA A 80 -8.21 -36.57 1.06
CA ALA A 80 -6.93 -36.18 0.47
C ALA A 80 -7.13 -35.19 -0.69
N GLU A 81 -8.09 -35.44 -1.56
CA GLU A 81 -8.46 -34.53 -2.66
C GLU A 81 -8.96 -33.16 -2.13
N LEU A 82 -9.77 -33.17 -1.07
CA LEU A 82 -10.20 -31.94 -0.38
C LEU A 82 -9.02 -31.15 0.18
N LYS A 83 -8.03 -31.82 0.78
CA LYS A 83 -6.83 -31.17 1.33
C LYS A 83 -5.92 -30.59 0.26
N GLU A 84 -5.80 -31.23 -0.90
CA GLU A 84 -5.06 -30.65 -2.03
C GLU A 84 -5.77 -29.44 -2.61
N ALA A 85 -7.10 -29.49 -2.77
CA ALA A 85 -7.88 -28.32 -3.17
C ALA A 85 -7.74 -27.16 -2.16
N LEU A 86 -7.77 -27.47 -0.86
CA LEU A 86 -7.57 -26.49 0.21
C LEU A 86 -6.22 -25.78 0.09
N LYS A 87 -5.11 -26.52 -0.06
CA LYS A 87 -3.77 -25.93 -0.26
C LYS A 87 -3.71 -24.99 -1.46
N GLY A 88 -4.32 -25.39 -2.58
CA GLY A 88 -4.38 -24.53 -3.77
C GLY A 88 -5.11 -23.22 -3.50
N ARG A 89 -6.24 -23.27 -2.78
CA ARG A 89 -6.99 -22.06 -2.43
C ARG A 89 -6.29 -21.20 -1.38
N GLU A 90 -5.56 -21.79 -0.44
CA GLU A 90 -4.75 -21.04 0.52
C GLU A 90 -3.63 -20.24 -0.17
N GLU A 91 -2.97 -20.81 -1.17
CA GLU A 91 -1.95 -20.11 -1.96
C GLU A 91 -2.56 -18.98 -2.82
N GLU A 92 -3.74 -19.20 -3.40
CA GLU A 92 -4.49 -18.15 -4.08
C GLU A 92 -4.87 -16.99 -3.13
N VAL A 93 -5.29 -17.30 -1.88
CA VAL A 93 -5.56 -16.26 -0.87
C VAL A 93 -4.30 -15.46 -0.59
N ARG A 94 -3.15 -16.12 -0.40
CA ARG A 94 -1.88 -15.46 -0.14
C ARG A 94 -1.47 -14.53 -1.29
N THR A 95 -1.62 -14.98 -2.53
CA THR A 95 -1.34 -14.16 -3.71
C THR A 95 -2.22 -12.91 -3.76
N LEU A 96 -3.51 -13.07 -3.44
CA LEU A 96 -4.45 -11.95 -3.38
C LEU A 96 -4.18 -11.01 -2.20
N ASP A 97 -3.73 -11.52 -1.06
CA ASP A 97 -3.28 -10.70 0.08
C ASP A 97 -2.12 -9.78 -0.32
N GLU A 98 -1.14 -10.32 -1.05
CA GLU A 98 0.00 -9.56 -1.55
C GLU A 98 -0.42 -8.51 -2.59
N GLU A 99 -1.34 -8.87 -3.50
CA GLU A 99 -1.91 -7.95 -4.48
C GLU A 99 -2.70 -6.80 -3.82
N VAL A 100 -3.59 -7.12 -2.89
CA VAL A 100 -4.36 -6.13 -2.12
C VAL A 100 -3.41 -5.18 -1.39
N ARG A 101 -2.37 -5.71 -0.74
CA ARG A 101 -1.38 -4.90 -0.04
C ARG A 101 -0.62 -3.98 -0.99
N ARG A 102 -0.19 -4.47 -2.16
CA ARG A 102 0.50 -3.67 -3.17
C ARG A 102 -0.37 -2.52 -3.64
N LEU A 103 -1.61 -2.80 -4.03
CA LEU A 103 -2.55 -1.77 -4.52
C LEU A 103 -2.88 -0.72 -3.45
N LEU A 104 -3.00 -1.12 -2.18
CA LEU A 104 -3.19 -0.18 -1.08
C LEU A 104 -2.01 0.78 -0.86
N LEU A 105 -0.79 0.37 -1.23
CA LEU A 105 0.40 1.22 -1.13
C LEU A 105 0.51 2.22 -2.28
N GLU A 106 -0.11 1.94 -3.42
CA GLU A 106 -0.12 2.80 -4.61
C GLU A 106 -1.17 3.92 -4.52
N ILE A 107 -2.21 3.75 -3.69
CA ILE A 107 -3.25 4.77 -3.54
C ILE A 107 -2.77 5.87 -2.58
N PRO A 108 -2.67 7.14 -3.03
CA PRO A 108 -2.25 8.23 -2.18
C PRO A 108 -3.33 8.57 -1.14
N ASN A 109 -2.92 9.12 0.00
CA ASN A 109 -3.86 9.58 1.00
C ASN A 109 -4.77 10.69 0.43
N PRO A 110 -6.10 10.56 0.46
CA PRO A 110 -6.99 11.64 0.03
C PRO A 110 -6.76 12.93 0.83
N PRO A 111 -6.80 14.11 0.20
CA PRO A 111 -6.70 15.38 0.91
C PRO A 111 -7.90 15.56 1.85
N HIS A 112 -7.68 16.27 2.95
CA HIS A 112 -8.75 16.69 3.84
C HIS A 112 -9.64 17.73 3.14
N GLU A 113 -10.92 17.81 3.49
CA GLU A 113 -11.89 18.74 2.90
C GLU A 113 -11.52 20.23 3.04
N SER A 114 -10.67 20.56 4.01
CA SER A 114 -10.16 21.92 4.22
C SER A 114 -8.97 22.29 3.34
N VAL A 115 -8.42 21.34 2.58
CA VAL A 115 -7.27 21.58 1.70
C VAL A 115 -7.78 22.19 0.39
N PRO A 116 -7.30 23.38 -0.01
CA PRO A 116 -7.73 24.01 -1.25
C PRO A 116 -7.31 23.17 -2.46
N GLU A 117 -8.16 23.14 -3.48
CA GLU A 117 -7.83 22.50 -4.75
C GLU A 117 -6.73 23.29 -5.49
N GLY A 118 -5.80 22.57 -6.11
CA GLY A 118 -4.70 23.16 -6.87
C GLY A 118 -4.14 22.18 -7.90
N ALA A 119 -3.62 22.72 -8.99
CA ALA A 119 -2.91 21.98 -10.03
C ALA A 119 -1.38 22.01 -9.82
N GLY A 120 -0.87 22.95 -9.04
CA GLY A 120 0.54 23.02 -8.70
C GLY A 120 0.87 24.09 -7.66
N PRO A 121 2.18 24.38 -7.45
CA PRO A 121 2.62 25.31 -6.41
C PRO A 121 2.07 26.72 -6.51
N ALA A 122 1.65 27.15 -7.71
CA ALA A 122 1.06 28.47 -7.95
C ALA A 122 -0.34 28.64 -7.31
N ASP A 123 -1.04 27.54 -7.04
CA ASP A 123 -2.38 27.55 -6.45
C ASP A 123 -2.35 27.47 -4.91
N ASN A 124 -1.15 27.43 -4.31
CA ASN A 124 -1.00 27.36 -2.86
C ASN A 124 -1.52 28.64 -2.19
N ALA A 125 -2.50 28.48 -1.31
CA ALA A 125 -2.98 29.58 -0.49
C ALA A 125 -1.88 30.06 0.50
N ILE A 126 -1.79 31.38 0.69
CA ILE A 126 -0.96 32.00 1.73
C ILE A 126 -1.88 32.35 2.90
N PRO A 127 -1.99 31.49 3.94
CA PRO A 127 -2.93 31.73 5.02
C PRO A 127 -2.50 32.89 5.92
N PHE A 128 -1.20 33.18 5.98
CA PHE A 128 -0.62 34.21 6.83
C PHE A 128 0.79 34.58 6.36
N GLN A 129 1.15 35.86 6.50
CA GLN A 129 2.48 36.38 6.16
C GLN A 129 2.99 37.26 7.31
N VAL A 130 4.16 36.93 7.86
CA VAL A 130 4.69 37.55 9.10
C VAL A 130 5.54 38.80 8.84
N GLN A 131 5.92 39.13 7.61
CA GLN A 131 7.00 40.12 7.39
C GLN A 131 6.78 41.09 6.23
N VAL A 132 7.34 42.29 6.42
CA VAL A 132 7.86 43.16 5.35
C VAL A 132 9.28 42.67 5.04
N LEU A 133 9.54 42.24 3.81
CA LEU A 133 10.89 41.86 3.38
C LEU A 133 11.83 43.08 3.53
N PRO A 134 13.09 42.90 3.96
CA PRO A 134 14.03 44.02 4.04
C PRO A 134 14.23 44.63 2.66
N GLY A 135 14.19 45.96 2.60
CA GLY A 135 14.65 46.69 1.41
C GLY A 135 16.17 46.69 1.38
N PHE A 136 16.74 46.40 0.22
CA PHE A 136 18.18 46.49 -0.01
C PHE A 136 18.48 47.72 -0.87
N ASP A 137 19.50 48.49 -0.49
CA ASP A 137 20.10 49.57 -1.28
C ASP A 137 21.20 49.06 -2.23
N PHE A 138 21.45 47.75 -2.21
CA PHE A 138 22.35 47.02 -3.10
C PHE A 138 21.65 45.82 -3.75
N THR A 139 22.29 45.21 -4.75
CA THR A 139 21.82 43.95 -5.33
C THR A 139 22.14 42.79 -4.38
N PRO A 140 21.13 42.16 -3.74
CA PRO A 140 21.38 41.06 -2.81
C PRO A 140 22.04 39.89 -3.55
N ARG A 141 23.10 39.35 -2.94
CA ARG A 141 23.79 38.17 -3.46
C ARG A 141 23.19 36.89 -2.88
N PRO A 142 23.14 35.81 -3.68
CA PRO A 142 22.65 34.55 -3.20
C PRO A 142 23.60 33.93 -2.17
N HIS A 143 23.06 33.03 -1.33
CA HIS A 143 23.81 32.47 -0.20
C HIS A 143 25.06 31.68 -0.62
N TRP A 144 25.05 31.01 -1.78
CA TRP A 144 26.17 30.18 -2.23
C TRP A 144 27.41 31.01 -2.58
N GLU A 145 27.24 32.16 -3.24
CA GLU A 145 28.34 33.08 -3.55
C GLU A 145 28.96 33.66 -2.28
N LEU A 146 28.13 34.05 -1.31
CA LEU A 146 28.60 34.56 -0.02
C LEU A 146 29.33 33.48 0.77
N ALA A 147 28.82 32.25 0.76
CA ALA A 147 29.42 31.13 1.46
C ALA A 147 30.78 30.73 0.86
N GLU A 148 30.92 30.78 -0.46
CA GLU A 148 32.17 30.51 -1.16
C GLU A 148 33.21 31.62 -0.89
N GLU A 149 32.83 32.90 -1.01
CA GLU A 149 33.72 34.04 -0.77
C GLU A 149 34.29 34.05 0.66
N HIS A 150 33.46 33.72 1.65
CA HIS A 150 33.88 33.68 3.04
C HIS A 150 34.51 32.35 3.46
N GLY A 151 34.69 31.40 2.52
CA GLY A 151 35.25 30.09 2.82
C GLY A 151 34.45 29.31 3.85
N LEU A 152 33.13 29.50 3.89
CA LEU A 152 32.18 28.87 4.81
C LEU A 152 31.62 27.55 4.26
N VAL A 153 31.60 27.40 2.93
CA VAL A 153 31.15 26.19 2.25
C VAL A 153 32.02 25.91 1.03
N ASP A 154 32.46 24.67 0.89
CA ASP A 154 33.15 24.13 -0.28
C ASP A 154 32.21 23.18 -1.03
N PHE A 155 31.54 23.72 -2.04
CA PHE A 155 30.63 22.97 -2.91
C PHE A 155 31.38 22.02 -3.84
N ASP A 156 32.55 22.42 -4.34
CA ASP A 156 33.36 21.62 -5.27
C ASP A 156 33.90 20.36 -4.61
N ARG A 157 34.43 20.48 -3.38
CA ARG A 157 34.93 19.34 -2.61
C ARG A 157 33.80 18.39 -2.23
N GLY A 158 32.65 18.93 -1.82
CA GLY A 158 31.48 18.10 -1.52
C GLY A 158 30.96 17.36 -2.76
N ALA A 159 30.91 18.05 -3.92
CA ALA A 159 30.58 17.43 -5.19
C ALA A 159 31.59 16.38 -5.64
N LYS A 160 32.88 16.61 -5.41
CA LYS A 160 33.97 15.68 -5.75
C LYS A 160 33.94 14.40 -4.91
N VAL A 161 33.60 14.52 -3.62
CA VAL A 161 33.62 13.38 -2.69
C VAL A 161 32.34 12.57 -2.76
N THR A 162 31.18 13.23 -2.83
CA THR A 162 29.87 12.57 -2.72
C THR A 162 29.04 12.65 -4.01
N GLY A 163 29.15 13.76 -4.75
CA GLY A 163 28.34 14.05 -5.95
C GLY A 163 27.52 15.33 -5.82
N ALA A 164 26.78 15.69 -6.87
CA ALA A 164 25.97 16.90 -6.91
C ALA A 164 24.95 16.97 -5.75
N GLY A 165 24.76 18.16 -5.18
CA GLY A 165 23.83 18.40 -4.06
C GLY A 165 24.42 18.22 -2.66
N PHE A 166 25.72 17.95 -2.54
CA PHE A 166 26.39 17.79 -1.25
C PHE A 166 27.42 18.89 -1.00
N PRO A 167 27.12 19.89 -0.15
CA PRO A 167 28.09 20.89 0.27
C PRO A 167 28.92 20.43 1.47
N PHE A 168 30.18 20.84 1.56
CA PHE A 168 30.98 20.70 2.78
C PHE A 168 31.09 22.05 3.49
N TYR A 169 30.59 22.13 4.72
CA TYR A 169 30.75 23.32 5.54
C TYR A 169 32.18 23.42 6.06
N LEU A 170 32.70 24.64 6.09
CA LEU A 170 34.06 24.99 6.49
C LEU A 170 33.98 26.08 7.58
N GLY A 171 34.86 26.00 8.57
CA GLY A 171 34.86 26.88 9.74
C GLY A 171 35.32 26.17 11.00
#